data_AF-A0A530ZT41-F1
#
_entry.id   AF-A0A530ZT41-F1
#
_cell.length_a   1.000
_cell.length_b   1.000
_cell.length_c   1.000
_cell.angle_alpha   90.00
_cell.angle_beta   90.00
_cell.angle_gamma   90.00
#
_symmetry.space_group_name_H-M   'P 1'
#
loop_
_entity.id
_entity.type
_entity.pdbx_description
1 polymer ?
#
loop_
_entity_poly.entity_id
_entity_poly.type
_entity_poly.pdbx_seq_one_letter_code
_entity_poly.pdbx_strand_id
1 'polypeptide(L)'
;TALRGARAYLGDRLIRTAKPHKMLDPANGPLIAVRLNILTRKTLGGLHTDLDSRVLGTDGQPVEGLYAVGEAAGFGGGGMHGYAALEGTFLGGCIFSGRGAGRAASRAVG
;
A
#
# COMPACT_ATOMS: atom_id res chain seq x y z
N THR A 1 -1.54 9.44 -25.02
CA THR A 1 -2.54 9.14 -23.98
C THR A 1 -2.27 7.78 -23.38
N ALA A 2 -2.56 7.59 -22.08
CA ALA A 2 -2.20 6.38 -21.31
C ALA A 2 -2.60 5.06 -21.99
N LEU A 3 -3.81 4.98 -22.54
CA LEU A 3 -4.31 3.82 -23.30
C LEU A 3 -3.42 3.43 -24.50
N ARG A 4 -2.95 4.40 -25.29
CA ARG A 4 -2.08 4.12 -26.44
C ARG A 4 -0.69 3.68 -25.99
N GLY A 5 -0.18 4.24 -24.89
CA GLY A 5 1.09 3.85 -24.28
C GLY A 5 1.06 2.42 -23.74
N ALA A 6 0.03 2.06 -22.97
CA ALA A 6 -0.14 0.70 -22.44
C ALA A 6 -0.17 -0.35 -23.56
N ARG A 7 -0.81 -0.04 -24.69
CA ARG A 7 -0.84 -0.94 -25.87
C ARG A 7 0.48 -1.05 -26.62
N ALA A 8 1.49 -0.21 -26.35
CA ALA A 8 2.83 -0.39 -26.90
C ALA A 8 3.55 -1.59 -26.25
N TYR A 9 3.18 -1.95 -25.02
CA TYR A 9 3.68 -3.13 -24.34
C TYR A 9 2.87 -4.37 -24.72
N LEU A 10 3.57 -5.45 -25.13
CA LEU A 10 2.93 -6.63 -25.71
C LEU A 10 1.98 -7.34 -24.74
N GLY A 11 2.40 -7.49 -23.47
CA GLY A 11 1.59 -8.14 -22.44
C GLY A 11 0.28 -7.39 -22.17
N ASP A 12 0.38 -6.07 -21.99
CA ASP A 12 -0.79 -5.22 -21.75
C ASP A 12 -1.73 -5.17 -22.96
N ARG A 13 -1.18 -5.15 -24.17
CA ARG A 13 -1.96 -5.15 -25.41
C ARG A 13 -2.81 -6.40 -25.59
N LEU A 14 -2.28 -7.57 -25.18
CA LEU A 14 -2.93 -8.87 -25.36
C LEU A 14 -3.87 -9.23 -24.21
N ILE A 15 -3.54 -8.83 -22.97
CA ILE A 15 -4.21 -9.35 -21.78
C ILE A 15 -5.13 -8.32 -21.12
N ARG A 16 -4.69 -7.04 -21.03
CA ARG A 16 -5.30 -6.08 -20.09
C ARG A 16 -5.99 -4.90 -20.75
N THR A 17 -5.53 -4.47 -21.91
CA THR A 17 -5.91 -3.17 -22.48
C THR A 17 -6.84 -3.35 -23.67
N ALA A 18 -8.04 -2.79 -23.61
CA ALA A 18 -8.97 -2.76 -24.74
C ALA A 18 -8.40 -1.99 -25.94
N LYS A 19 -8.87 -2.30 -27.16
CA LYS A 19 -8.59 -1.47 -28.35
C LYS A 19 -9.36 -0.16 -28.22
N PRO A 20 -8.77 1.02 -28.49
CA PRO A 20 -9.50 2.27 -28.44
C PRO A 20 -10.68 2.25 -29.41
N HIS A 21 -11.88 2.56 -28.90
CA HIS A 21 -13.10 2.72 -29.68
C HIS A 21 -13.88 3.95 -29.15
N LYS A 22 -14.93 4.36 -29.87
CA LYS A 22 -15.83 5.42 -29.36
C LYS A 22 -16.58 4.88 -28.14
N MET A 23 -16.71 5.69 -27.10
CA MET A 23 -17.33 5.27 -25.83
C MET A 23 -18.77 4.77 -26.01
N LEU A 24 -19.54 5.38 -26.91
CA LEU A 24 -20.95 5.06 -27.17
C LEU A 24 -21.16 4.23 -28.44
N ASP A 25 -20.12 3.56 -28.94
CA ASP A 25 -20.26 2.66 -30.09
C ASP A 25 -21.17 1.48 -29.72
N PRO A 26 -22.34 1.30 -30.38
CA PRO A 26 -23.26 0.21 -30.08
C PRO A 26 -22.62 -1.18 -30.23
N ALA A 27 -21.61 -1.33 -31.09
CA ALA A 27 -20.87 -2.58 -31.27
C ALA A 27 -20.01 -2.98 -30.05
N ASN A 28 -19.75 -2.04 -29.14
CA ASN A 28 -18.99 -2.25 -27.90
C ASN A 28 -19.86 -2.10 -26.64
N GLY A 29 -21.19 -2.18 -26.77
CA GLY A 29 -22.12 -2.24 -25.66
C GLY A 29 -22.31 -3.65 -25.08
N PRO A 30 -23.13 -3.79 -24.02
CA PRO A 30 -23.82 -2.73 -23.27
C PRO A 30 -22.87 -1.95 -22.34
N LEU A 31 -23.24 -0.71 -22.01
CA LEU A 31 -22.53 0.07 -20.98
C LEU A 31 -22.81 -0.50 -19.59
N ILE A 32 -21.80 -0.46 -18.72
CA ILE A 32 -21.91 -0.90 -17.33
C ILE A 32 -21.85 0.33 -16.42
N ALA A 33 -22.81 0.45 -15.49
CA ALA A 33 -22.79 1.45 -14.44
C ALA A 33 -22.64 0.75 -13.08
N VAL A 34 -21.73 1.27 -12.25
CA VAL A 34 -21.51 0.78 -10.89
C VAL A 34 -21.75 1.92 -9.91
N ARG A 35 -22.66 1.71 -8.96
CA ARG A 35 -22.88 2.66 -7.85
C ARG A 35 -21.73 2.52 -6.86
N LEU A 36 -21.05 3.62 -6.57
CA LEU A 36 -19.97 3.68 -5.58
C LEU A 36 -20.48 4.34 -4.29
N ASN A 37 -19.97 3.88 -3.16
CA ASN A 37 -20.20 4.47 -1.84
C ASN A 37 -18.84 4.73 -1.17
N ILE A 38 -18.79 5.76 -0.32
CA ILE A 38 -17.59 6.05 0.47
C ILE A 38 -17.51 5.06 1.64
N LEU A 39 -16.35 4.47 1.83
CA LEU A 39 -16.04 3.53 2.91
C LEU A 39 -14.72 3.94 3.57
N THR A 40 -14.68 3.87 4.90
CA THR A 40 -13.42 3.93 5.65
C THR A 40 -12.61 2.69 5.31
N ARG A 41 -11.40 2.88 4.75
CA ARG A 41 -10.61 1.80 4.14
C ARG A 41 -9.37 1.38 4.94
N LYS A 42 -8.74 2.31 5.65
CA LYS A 42 -7.41 2.14 6.25
C LYS A 42 -7.14 3.18 7.35
N THR A 43 -6.31 2.81 8.31
CA THR A 43 -5.82 3.68 9.39
C THR A 43 -4.35 4.04 9.12
N LEU A 44 -4.07 5.34 8.95
CA LEU A 44 -2.69 5.80 8.70
C LEU A 44 -1.90 6.05 9.99
N GLY A 45 -2.59 6.17 11.12
CA GLY A 45 -1.97 6.13 12.43
C GLY A 45 -1.61 4.70 12.86
N GLY A 46 -1.00 4.58 14.04
CA GLY A 46 -0.59 3.31 14.60
C GLY A 46 0.40 3.49 15.74
N LEU A 47 0.97 2.38 16.19
CA LEU A 47 2.08 2.38 17.14
C LEU A 47 3.28 3.08 16.51
N HIS A 48 3.87 4.03 17.23
CA HIS A 48 5.07 4.71 16.77
C HIS A 48 6.24 3.74 16.84
N THR A 49 7.05 3.70 15.78
CA THR A 49 8.21 2.80 15.71
C THR A 49 9.44 3.53 15.19
N ASP A 50 10.61 3.02 15.57
CA ASP A 50 11.86 3.39 14.92
C ASP A 50 12.09 2.62 13.60
N LEU A 51 13.29 2.78 13.01
CA LEU A 51 13.68 2.15 11.75
C LEU A 51 13.87 0.63 11.85
N ASP A 52 14.07 0.11 13.06
CA ASP A 52 14.12 -1.34 13.34
C ASP A 52 12.71 -1.89 13.70
N SER A 53 11.66 -1.08 13.54
CA SER A 53 10.27 -1.42 13.83
C SER A 53 9.99 -1.73 15.30
N ARG A 54 10.85 -1.29 16.22
CA ARG A 54 10.62 -1.38 17.67
C ARG A 54 9.57 -0.34 18.07
N VAL A 55 8.59 -0.74 18.87
CA VAL A 55 7.58 0.19 19.37
C VAL A 55 8.22 1.15 20.36
N LEU A 56 7.95 2.45 20.20
CA LEU A 56 8.42 3.47 21.12
C LEU A 56 7.37 3.76 22.19
N GLY A 57 7.81 3.82 23.44
CA GLY A 57 7.04 4.30 24.57
C GLY A 57 6.81 5.80 24.50
N THR A 58 6.05 6.33 25.48
CA THR A 58 5.75 7.77 25.57
C THR A 58 6.98 8.63 25.86
N ASP A 59 8.05 8.02 26.36
CA ASP A 59 9.37 8.62 26.60
C ASP A 59 10.28 8.57 25.36
N GLY A 60 9.79 8.01 24.24
CA GLY A 60 10.54 7.81 23.02
C GLY A 60 11.53 6.64 23.08
N GLN A 61 11.58 5.88 24.19
CA GLN A 61 12.45 4.71 24.30
C GLN A 61 11.77 3.46 23.73
N PRO A 62 12.53 2.53 23.13
CA PRO A 62 11.99 1.26 22.69
C PRO A 62 11.38 0.46 23.85
N VAL A 63 10.15 -0.05 23.67
CA VAL A 63 9.55 -1.04 24.55
C VAL A 63 10.20 -2.39 24.26
N GLU A 64 10.81 -2.98 25.28
CA GLU A 64 11.58 -4.22 25.13
C GLU A 64 10.73 -5.37 24.57
N GLY A 65 11.27 -6.06 23.56
CA GLY A 65 10.62 -7.20 22.91
C GLY A 65 9.39 -6.86 22.06
N LEU A 66 8.97 -5.60 21.97
CA LEU A 66 7.75 -5.19 21.27
C LEU A 66 8.06 -4.55 19.91
N TYR A 67 7.49 -5.12 18.86
CA TYR A 67 7.63 -4.65 17.48
C TYR A 67 6.25 -4.45 16.85
N ALA A 68 6.13 -3.48 15.94
CA ALA A 68 4.91 -3.23 15.18
C ALA A 68 5.23 -3.00 13.71
N VAL A 69 4.38 -3.52 12.83
CA VAL A 69 4.58 -3.51 11.38
C VAL A 69 3.25 -3.36 10.65
N GLY A 70 3.30 -3.05 9.36
CA GLY A 70 2.09 -2.91 8.54
C GLY A 70 1.11 -1.88 9.09
N GLU A 71 -0.19 -2.11 8.92
CA GLU A 71 -1.25 -1.15 9.35
C GLU A 71 -1.18 -0.83 10.85
N ALA A 72 -0.76 -1.77 11.70
CA ALA A 72 -0.59 -1.52 13.13
C ALA A 72 0.45 -0.44 13.45
N ALA A 73 1.38 -0.19 12.52
CA ALA A 73 2.39 0.87 12.57
C ALA A 73 2.12 1.95 11.49
N GLY A 74 0.88 2.10 11.03
CA GLY A 74 0.52 3.08 10.00
C GLY A 74 1.04 2.73 8.61
N PHE A 75 1.09 1.44 8.24
CA PHE A 75 1.56 0.91 6.95
C PHE A 75 3.04 1.16 6.64
N GLY A 76 3.90 1.16 7.66
CA GLY A 76 5.35 1.26 7.44
C GLY A 76 6.17 1.66 8.66
N GLY A 77 5.54 2.16 9.72
CA GLY A 77 6.23 2.67 10.90
C GLY A 77 6.76 4.10 10.72
N GLY A 78 7.19 4.71 11.83
CA GLY A 78 7.87 6.01 11.82
C GLY A 78 7.12 7.17 11.15
N GLY A 79 5.79 7.10 11.03
CA GLY A 79 5.00 8.15 10.40
C GLY A 79 5.13 8.24 8.87
N MET A 80 5.59 7.16 8.20
CA MET A 80 5.84 7.11 6.74
C MET A 80 4.77 7.79 5.87
N HIS A 81 3.49 7.63 6.19
CA HIS A 81 2.39 8.18 5.38
C HIS A 81 1.81 9.50 5.92
N GLY A 82 2.27 9.97 7.08
CA GLY A 82 1.76 11.19 7.72
C GLY A 82 0.22 11.24 7.78
N TYR A 83 -0.34 12.36 7.32
CA TYR A 83 -1.81 12.55 7.28
C TYR A 83 -2.50 11.93 6.07
N ALA A 84 -1.79 11.70 4.96
CA ALA A 84 -2.38 11.23 3.72
C ALA A 84 -1.40 10.34 2.94
N ALA A 85 -1.90 9.21 2.45
CA ALA A 85 -1.09 8.21 1.77
C ALA A 85 -1.43 8.14 0.27
N LEU A 86 -0.41 7.88 -0.54
CA LEU A 86 -0.56 7.59 -1.96
C LEU A 86 -1.13 6.18 -2.17
N GLU A 87 -2.05 6.02 -3.13
CA GLU A 87 -2.54 4.68 -3.49
C GLU A 87 -1.40 3.78 -3.98
N GLY A 88 -1.41 2.52 -3.53
CA GLY A 88 -0.38 1.52 -3.87
C GLY A 88 0.85 1.46 -2.95
N THR A 89 1.03 2.37 -1.98
CA THR A 89 2.21 2.38 -1.10
C THR A 89 2.10 1.47 0.13
N PHE A 90 0.89 1.01 0.47
CA PHE A 90 0.61 0.26 1.70
C PHE A 90 1.33 -1.09 1.76
N LEU A 91 1.22 -1.88 0.68
CA LEU A 91 1.76 -3.23 0.65
C LEU A 91 3.30 -3.22 0.78
N GLY A 92 3.95 -2.29 0.08
CA GLY A 92 5.40 -2.10 0.19
C GLY A 92 5.80 -1.83 1.63
N GLY A 93 5.17 -0.85 2.28
CA GLY A 93 5.47 -0.53 3.67
C GLY A 93 5.24 -1.69 4.65
N CYS A 94 4.21 -2.52 4.44
CA CYS A 94 4.00 -3.74 5.23
C CYS A 94 5.14 -4.75 5.06
N ILE A 95 5.58 -5.00 3.82
CA ILE A 95 6.65 -5.96 3.52
C ILE A 95 7.99 -5.49 4.10
N PHE A 96 8.33 -4.20 3.92
CA PHE A 96 9.60 -3.66 4.38
C PHE A 96 9.67 -3.57 5.90
N SER A 97 8.62 -3.08 6.57
CA SER A 97 8.56 -3.06 8.04
C SER A 97 8.57 -4.48 8.62
N GLY A 98 7.79 -5.41 8.05
CA GLY A 98 7.81 -6.83 8.44
C GLY A 98 9.19 -7.47 8.37
N ARG A 99 9.89 -7.25 7.26
CA ARG A 99 11.27 -7.72 7.07
C ARG A 99 12.26 -7.05 8.04
N GLY A 100 12.09 -5.75 8.30
CA GLY A 100 12.90 -5.00 9.25
C GLY A 100 12.76 -5.55 10.66
N ALA A 101 11.53 -5.63 11.15
CA ALA A 101 11.18 -6.18 12.45
C ALA A 101 11.72 -7.60 12.65
N GLY A 102 11.52 -8.50 11.68
CA GLY A 102 12.01 -9.88 11.79
C GLY A 102 13.52 -9.97 11.95
N ARG A 103 14.27 -9.15 11.21
CA ARG A 103 15.74 -9.08 11.33
C ARG A 103 16.18 -8.46 12.66
N ALA A 104 15.48 -7.43 13.12
CA ALA A 104 15.80 -6.76 14.39
C ALA A 104 15.50 -7.68 15.59
N ALA A 105 14.33 -8.32 15.61
CA ALA A 105 13.96 -9.30 16.62
C ALA A 105 14.95 -10.48 16.67
N SER A 106 15.36 -11.01 15.50
CA SER A 106 16.35 -12.08 15.45
C SER A 106 17.70 -11.69 16.05
N ARG A 107 18.18 -10.45 15.82
CA ARG A 107 19.43 -9.95 16.43
C ARG A 107 19.31 -9.70 17.94
N ALA A 108 18.10 -9.51 18.45
CA ALA A 108 17.88 -9.22 19.87
C ALA A 108 17.85 -10.48 20.73
N VAL A 109 17.59 -11.65 20.14
CA VAL A 109 17.44 -12.93 20.85
C VAL A 109 18.55 -13.94 20.57
N GLY A 110 19.39 -13.70 19.56
CA GLY A 110 20.53 -14.54 19.18
C GLY A 110 21.85 -13.86 19.53
#